data_AF-A0A2S6S557-F1
#
_entry.id   AF-A0A2S6S557-F1
#
_cell.length_a   1.000
_cell.length_b   1.000
_cell.length_c   1.000
_cell.angle_alpha   90.00
_cell.angle_beta   90.00
_cell.angle_gamma   90.00
#
_symmetry.space_group_name_H-M   'P 1'
#
loop_
_entity.id
_entity.type
_entity.pdbx_description
1 polymer ?
#
loop_
_entity_poly.entity_id
_entity_poly.type
_entity_poly.pdbx_seq_one_letter_code
_entity_poly.pdbx_strand_id
1 'polypeptide(L)'
;MTSGKFHWLAQRITAVLLLPLTIWFLYYFKKIIDYDLNQISNFFNSYANLLILLSSLLLMIYHGKLGMNTIIEDYISQKNLRKKILFANEYLSYILMFISIASIILLYF
;
A
#
# COMPACT_ATOMS: atom_id res chain seq x y z
N MET A 1 0.16 -17.96 17.09
CA MET A 1 1.55 -18.35 16.77
C MET A 1 1.65 -19.35 15.59
N THR A 2 0.64 -19.47 14.72
CA THR A 2 0.63 -20.45 13.60
C THR A 2 0.98 -19.85 12.23
N SER A 3 1.55 -18.66 12.10
CA SER A 3 1.72 -18.07 10.76
C SER A 3 3.04 -17.35 10.46
N GLY A 4 4.11 -17.53 11.24
CA GLY A 4 5.43 -16.94 10.88
C GLY A 4 5.88 -17.27 9.45
N LYS A 5 5.60 -18.50 8.98
CA LYS A 5 5.80 -18.91 7.58
C LYS A 5 4.91 -18.16 6.59
N PHE A 6 3.61 -18.00 6.88
CA PHE A 6 2.69 -17.27 6.01
C PHE A 6 2.97 -15.77 6.01
N HIS A 7 3.35 -15.18 7.15
CA HIS A 7 3.77 -13.78 7.27
C HIS A 7 5.02 -13.53 6.43
N TRP A 8 6.03 -14.39 6.58
CA TRP A 8 7.24 -14.36 5.77
C TRP A 8 6.92 -14.47 4.28
N LEU A 9 6.10 -15.45 3.90
CA LEU A 9 5.72 -15.67 2.51
C LEU A 9 4.93 -14.49 1.93
N ALA A 10 3.98 -13.94 2.69
CA ALA A 10 3.19 -12.78 2.30
C ALA A 10 4.07 -11.56 2.03
N GLN A 11 5.13 -11.33 2.81
CA GLN A 11 6.10 -10.27 2.53
C GLN A 11 6.79 -10.46 1.17
N ARG A 12 7.14 -11.69 0.77
CA ARG A 12 7.84 -11.96 -0.51
C ARG A 12 6.89 -11.82 -1.68
N ILE A 13 5.69 -12.39 -1.58
CA ILE A 13 4.66 -12.29 -2.61
C ILE A 13 4.33 -10.81 -2.87
N THR A 14 4.09 -10.04 -1.80
CA THR A 14 3.77 -8.62 -1.93
C THR A 14 4.94 -7.81 -2.49
N ALA A 15 6.19 -8.11 -2.13
CA ALA A 15 7.36 -7.46 -2.72
C ALA A 15 7.49 -7.74 -4.22
N VAL A 16 7.29 -9.00 -4.64
CA VAL A 16 7.35 -9.39 -6.06
C VAL A 16 6.25 -8.72 -6.87
N LEU A 17 5.03 -8.64 -6.33
CA LEU A 17 3.92 -7.94 -6.97
C LEU A 17 4.14 -6.43 -7.02
N LEU A 18 4.73 -5.85 -5.97
CA LEU A 18 5.01 -4.41 -5.91
C LEU A 18 6.10 -4.00 -6.89
N LEU A 19 7.08 -4.84 -7.18
CA LEU A 19 8.19 -4.48 -8.08
C LEU A 19 7.72 -3.91 -9.44
N PRO A 20 6.89 -4.60 -10.25
CA PRO A 20 6.38 -4.03 -11.50
C PRO A 20 5.43 -2.84 -11.28
N LEU A 21 4.64 -2.86 -10.21
CA LEU A 21 3.71 -1.78 -9.88
C LEU A 21 4.44 -0.48 -9.53
N THR A 22 5.55 -0.56 -8.78
CA THR A 22 6.41 0.58 -8.46
C THR A 22 7.09 1.12 -9.71
N ILE A 23 7.56 0.26 -10.63
CA ILE A 23 8.13 0.70 -11.91
C ILE A 23 7.07 1.47 -12.73
N TRP A 24 5.85 0.93 -12.83
CA TRP A 24 4.74 1.60 -13.50
C TRP A 24 4.40 2.95 -12.84
N PHE A 25 4.34 2.98 -11.50
CA PHE A 25 4.04 4.19 -10.74
C PHE A 25 5.10 5.26 -10.97
N LEU A 26 6.39 4.93 -10.89
CA LEU A 26 7.48 5.90 -11.11
C LEU A 26 7.48 6.47 -12.54
N TYR A 27 7.17 5.63 -13.54
CA TYR A 27 7.04 6.08 -14.92
C TYR A 27 5.93 7.11 -15.09
N TYR A 28 4.73 6.84 -14.57
CA TYR A 28 3.60 7.77 -14.67
C TYR A 28 3.72 8.97 -13.74
N PHE A 29 4.30 8.80 -12.55
CA PHE A 29 4.57 9.91 -11.63
C PHE A 29 5.42 10.98 -12.30
N LYS A 30 6.50 10.57 -13.00
CA LYS A 30 7.33 11.50 -13.77
C LYS A 30 6.53 12.21 -14.86
N LYS A 31 5.68 11.49 -15.59
CA LYS A 31 4.89 12.07 -16.68
C LYS A 31 3.82 13.04 -16.21
N ILE A 32 3.10 12.69 -15.14
CA ILE A 32 1.98 13.48 -14.62
C ILE A 32 2.43 14.88 -14.17
N ILE A 33 3.67 15.03 -13.71
CA ILE A 33 4.25 16.34 -13.37
C ILE A 33 4.24 17.29 -14.58
N ASP A 34 4.44 16.74 -15.79
CA ASP A 34 4.49 17.51 -17.04
C ASP A 34 3.13 17.55 -17.78
N TYR A 35 2.09 16.92 -17.24
CA TYR A 35 0.79 16.82 -17.91
C TYR A 35 -0.03 18.11 -17.81
N ASP A 36 -0.72 18.44 -18.90
CA ASP A 36 -1.80 19.43 -18.85
C ASP A 36 -3.08 18.86 -18.20
N LEU A 37 -4.07 19.71 -17.94
CA LEU A 37 -5.33 19.30 -17.29
C LEU A 37 -6.08 18.21 -18.06
N ASN A 38 -6.02 18.23 -19.40
CA ASN A 38 -6.70 17.23 -20.24
C ASN A 38 -5.99 15.88 -20.14
N GLN A 39 -4.67 15.87 -20.11
CA GLN A 39 -3.87 14.66 -19.95
C GLN A 39 -4.02 14.05 -18.56
N ILE A 40 -4.09 14.87 -17.51
CA ILE A 40 -4.41 14.43 -16.15
C ILE A 40 -5.81 13.81 -16.10
N SER A 41 -6.81 14.49 -16.67
CA SER A 41 -8.18 13.99 -16.73
C SER A 41 -8.25 12.65 -17.48
N ASN A 42 -7.61 12.54 -18.65
CA ASN A 42 -7.54 11.31 -19.42
C ASN A 42 -6.86 10.16 -18.66
N PHE A 43 -5.83 10.46 -17.86
CA PHE A 43 -5.16 9.45 -17.05
C PHE A 43 -6.10 8.86 -16.00
N PHE A 44 -6.80 9.71 -15.24
CA PHE A 44 -7.70 9.29 -14.17
C PHE A 44 -9.04 8.74 -14.68
N ASN A 45 -9.48 9.11 -15.89
CA ASN A 45 -10.66 8.50 -16.54
C ASN A 45 -10.42 7.06 -17.03
N SER A 46 -9.16 6.60 -17.06
CA SER A 46 -8.84 5.23 -17.47
C SER A 46 -9.05 4.25 -16.32
N TYR A 47 -10.02 3.35 -16.49
CA TYR A 47 -10.31 2.26 -15.54
C TYR A 47 -9.08 1.41 -15.23
N ALA A 48 -8.26 1.11 -16.24
CA ALA A 48 -7.03 0.34 -16.06
C ALA A 48 -6.02 1.07 -15.17
N ASN A 49 -5.82 2.38 -15.37
CA ASN A 49 -4.90 3.16 -14.56
C ASN A 49 -5.36 3.25 -13.11
N LEU A 50 -6.67 3.48 -12.89
CA LEU A 50 -7.25 3.50 -11.55
C LEU A 50 -7.12 2.16 -10.83
N LEU A 51 -7.36 1.04 -11.52
CA LEU A 51 -7.17 -0.30 -10.93
C LEU A 51 -5.71 -0.58 -10.57
N ILE A 52 -4.77 -0.23 -11.44
CA ILE A 52 -3.33 -0.42 -11.18
C ILE A 52 -2.89 0.48 -10.02
N LEU A 53 -3.36 1.73 -9.98
CA LEU A 53 -3.08 2.67 -8.89
C LEU A 53 -3.64 2.16 -7.56
N LEU A 54 -4.91 1.73 -7.53
CA LEU A 54 -5.53 1.16 -6.33
C LEU A 54 -4.79 -0.10 -5.85
N SER A 55 -4.46 -1.00 -6.78
CA SER A 55 -3.70 -2.21 -6.46
C SER A 55 -2.33 -1.88 -5.87
N SER A 56 -1.65 -0.88 -6.44
CA SER A 56 -0.35 -0.38 -5.94
C SER A 56 -0.48 0.14 -4.50
N LEU A 57 -1.49 0.97 -4.21
CA LEU A 57 -1.74 1.52 -2.88
C LEU A 57 -2.04 0.41 -1.85
N LEU A 58 -2.97 -0.49 -2.17
CA LEU A 58 -3.36 -1.56 -1.26
C LEU A 58 -2.21 -2.53 -0.96
N LEU A 59 -1.46 -2.94 -1.98
CA LEU A 59 -0.29 -3.81 -1.80
C LEU A 59 0.82 -3.10 -1.04
N MET A 60 1.06 -1.81 -1.28
CA MET A 60 2.10 -1.04 -0.60
C MET A 60 1.78 -0.90 0.89
N ILE A 61 0.54 -0.55 1.23
CA ILE A 61 0.10 -0.45 2.64
C ILE A 61 0.17 -1.82 3.31
N TYR A 62 -0.28 -2.88 2.64
CA TYR A 62 -0.21 -4.23 3.20
C TYR A 62 1.24 -4.71 3.39
N HIS A 63 2.12 -4.48 2.43
CA HIS A 63 3.55 -4.81 2.55
C HIS A 63 4.21 -4.03 3.70
N GLY A 64 3.96 -2.72 3.77
CA GLY A 64 4.46 -1.85 4.84
C GLY A 64 3.98 -2.30 6.22
N LYS A 65 2.70 -2.66 6.35
CA LYS A 65 2.12 -3.26 7.57
C LYS A 65 2.90 -4.49 8.03
N LEU A 66 3.15 -5.44 7.12
CA LEU A 66 3.88 -6.67 7.46
C LEU A 66 5.33 -6.37 7.87
N GLY A 67 6.00 -5.45 7.17
CA GLY A 67 7.35 -4.99 7.50
C GLY A 67 7.41 -4.35 8.89
N MET A 68 6.49 -3.43 9.17
CA MET A 68 6.41 -2.76 10.46
C MET A 68 6.10 -3.71 11.60
N ASN A 69 5.23 -4.70 11.41
CA ASN A 69 5.00 -5.73 12.43
C ASN A 69 6.31 -6.44 12.80
N THR A 70 7.17 -6.73 11.81
CA THR A 70 8.49 -7.37 12.05
C THR A 70 9.40 -6.45 12.85
N ILE A 71 9.52 -5.17 12.45
CA ILE A 71 10.32 -4.18 13.17
C ILE A 71 9.81 -4.01 14.62
N ILE A 72 8.50 -3.89 14.81
CA ILE A 72 7.91 -3.74 16.14
C ILE A 72 8.19 -4.97 17.03
N GLU A 73 8.13 -6.16 16.45
CA GLU A 73 8.40 -7.41 17.17
C GLU A 73 9.85 -7.54 17.61
N ASP A 74 10.79 -7.11 16.76
CA ASP A 74 12.24 -7.20 16.99
C ASP A 74 12.76 -6.12 17.95
N TYR A 75 12.24 -4.89 17.85
CA TYR A 75 12.80 -3.74 18.56
C TYR A 75 12.05 -3.33 19.84
N ILE A 76 10.83 -3.81 20.08
CA ILE A 76 10.05 -3.43 21.28
C ILE A 76 9.96 -4.60 22.27
N SER A 77 10.86 -4.61 23.25
CA SER A 77 10.95 -5.66 24.27
C SER A 77 9.81 -5.63 25.31
N GLN A 78 9.32 -4.43 25.65
CA GLN A 78 8.23 -4.27 26.63
C GLN A 78 6.91 -4.80 26.04
N LYS A 79 6.46 -5.96 26.56
CA LYS A 79 5.31 -6.72 26.02
C LYS A 79 4.04 -5.89 25.85
N ASN A 80 3.70 -5.05 26.82
CA ASN A 80 2.47 -4.24 26.79
C ASN A 80 2.55 -3.12 25.74
N LEU A 81 3.70 -2.46 25.63
CA LEU A 81 3.93 -1.41 24.64
C LEU A 81 3.91 -2.00 23.23
N ARG A 82 4.62 -3.13 23.03
CA ARG A 82 4.62 -3.85 21.75
C ARG A 82 3.22 -4.18 21.26
N LYS A 83 2.37 -4.74 22.13
CA LYS A 83 0.97 -5.07 21.78
C LYS A 83 0.17 -3.84 21.34
N LYS A 84 0.30 -2.71 22.07
CA LYS A 84 -0.39 -1.47 21.72
C LYS A 84 0.06 -0.93 20.36
N ILE A 85 1.37 -0.97 20.08
CA ILE A 85 1.92 -0.45 18.82
C ILE A 85 1.58 -1.37 17.65
N LEU A 86 1.62 -2.70 17.82
CA LEU A 86 1.13 -3.64 16.80
C LEU A 86 -0.34 -3.36 16.47
N PHE A 87 -1.19 -3.19 17.48
CA PHE A 87 -2.60 -2.85 17.28
C PHE A 87 -2.78 -1.51 16.53
N ALA A 88 -1.99 -0.50 16.88
CA ALA A 88 -2.01 0.79 16.20
C ALA A 88 -1.58 0.67 14.72
N ASN A 89 -0.53 -0.10 14.43
CA ASN A 89 -0.06 -0.35 13.06
C ASN A 89 -1.13 -1.06 12.21
N GLU A 90 -1.79 -2.07 12.78
CA GLU A 90 -2.91 -2.77 12.14
C GLU A 90 -4.05 -1.79 11.81
N TYR A 91 -4.50 -1.00 12.79
CA TYR A 91 -5.63 -0.09 12.63
C TYR A 91 -5.34 1.04 11.63
N LEU A 92 -4.16 1.65 11.73
CA LEU A 92 -3.71 2.67 10.78
C LEU A 92 -3.67 2.12 9.35
N SER A 93 -3.15 0.91 9.17
CA SER A 93 -3.08 0.27 7.85
C SER A 93 -4.47 0.08 7.24
N TYR A 94 -5.46 -0.38 8.03
CA TYR A 94 -6.83 -0.53 7.53
C TYR A 94 -7.50 0.80 7.22
N ILE A 95 -7.26 1.85 8.01
CA ILE A 95 -7.74 3.20 7.70
C ILE A 95 -7.15 3.68 6.37
N LEU A 96 -5.85 3.53 6.16
CA LEU A 96 -5.20 3.96 4.92
C LEU A 96 -5.73 3.19 3.70
N MET A 97 -5.99 1.89 3.84
CA MET A 97 -6.63 1.09 2.79
C MET A 97 -8.03 1.61 2.47
N PHE A 98 -8.85 1.88 3.50
CA PHE A 98 -10.20 2.42 3.32
C PHE A 98 -10.17 3.79 2.64
N ILE A 99 -9.31 4.70 3.09
CA ILE A 99 -9.12 6.02 2.46
C ILE A 99 -8.70 5.86 1.00
N SER A 100 -7.75 4.97 0.70
CA SER A 100 -7.29 4.73 -0.67
C SER A 100 -8.43 4.27 -1.59
N ILE A 101 -9.27 3.34 -1.12
CA ILE A 101 -10.45 2.88 -1.87
C ILE A 101 -11.44 4.03 -2.07
N ALA A 102 -11.76 4.78 -1.00
CA ALA A 102 -12.68 5.90 -1.06
C ALA A 102 -12.20 7.00 -2.01
N SER A 103 -10.90 7.32 -2.00
CA SER A 103 -10.28 8.30 -2.90
C SER A 103 -10.36 7.86 -4.36
N ILE A 104 -10.12 6.58 -4.67
CA ILE A 104 -10.22 6.08 -6.05
C ILE A 104 -11.67 6.10 -6.55
N ILE A 105 -12.63 5.76 -5.69
CA ILE A 105 -14.06 5.88 -6.01
C ILE A 105 -14.40 7.35 -6.28
N LEU A 106 -13.98 8.27 -5.43
CA LEU A 106 -14.20 9.71 -5.60
C LEU A 106 -13.53 10.26 -6.87
N LEU A 107 -12.36 9.76 -7.27
CA LEU A 107 -11.69 10.19 -8.50
C LEU A 107 -12.40 9.71 -9.77
N TYR A 108 -13.16 8.62 -9.67
CA TYR A 108 -13.90 8.06 -10.80
C TYR A 108 -15.26 8.75 -11.03
N PHE A 109 -15.84 9.37 -9.99
CA PHE A 109 -17.14 10.05 -10.03
C PHE A 109 -16.99 11.57 -10.03
#